data_AF-A0A453I5D0-F1
#
_entry.id   AF-A0A453I5D0-F1
#
_cell.length_a   1.000
_cell.length_b   1.000
_cell.length_c   1.000
_cell.angle_alpha   90.00
_cell.angle_beta   90.00
_cell.angle_gamma   90.00
#
_symmetry.space_group_name_H-M   'P 1'
#
loop_
_entity.id
_entity.type
_entity.pdbx_description
1 polymer ?
#
loop_
_entity_poly.entity_id
_entity_poly.type
_entity_poly.pdbx_seq_one_letter_code
_entity_poly.pdbx_strand_id
1 'polypeptide(L)'
;STACYSWKLIWKSWAPPRVKFFHWLANQDRCWTAERLAHPGLQHHPRCLLCDQEPETIRHLLLECPFARKAWHEVLAWLRIPA
;
A
#
# COMPACT_ATOMS: atom_id res chain seq x y z
N SER A 1 11.65 5.22 15.72
CA SER A 1 10.75 4.68 16.76
C SER A 1 9.29 4.90 16.40
N THR A 2 8.65 3.91 15.79
CA THR A 2 7.18 3.84 15.62
C THR A 2 6.78 2.37 15.72
N ALA A 3 7.00 1.76 16.89
CA ALA A 3 6.39 0.48 17.22
C ALA A 3 4.89 0.71 17.51
N CYS A 4 4.15 1.14 16.49
CA CYS A 4 2.70 1.14 16.56
C CYS A 4 2.26 -0.33 16.56
N TYR A 5 1.30 -0.68 17.41
CA TYR A 5 0.63 -1.98 17.41
C TYR A 5 -0.25 -2.16 16.16
N SER A 6 0.34 -2.02 14.96
CA SER A 6 -0.33 -2.03 13.65
C SER A 6 -1.21 -3.28 13.50
N TRP A 7 -0.70 -4.45 13.93
CA TRP A 7 -1.48 -5.69 13.87
C TRP A 7 -2.79 -5.61 14.67
N LYS A 8 -2.80 -5.04 15.89
CA LYS A 8 -4.02 -4.94 16.70
C LYS A 8 -5.08 -4.09 15.99
N LEU A 9 -4.69 -2.99 15.36
CA LEU A 9 -5.59 -2.12 14.61
C LEU A 9 -6.18 -2.84 13.39
N ILE A 10 -5.35 -3.58 12.66
CA ILE A 10 -5.76 -4.36 11.49
C ILE A 10 -6.83 -5.39 11.88
N TRP A 11 -6.54 -6.21 12.90
CA TRP A 11 -7.40 -7.31 13.28
C TRP A 11 -8.67 -6.86 14.01
N LYS A 12 -8.63 -5.74 14.75
CA LYS A 12 -9.81 -5.12 15.39
C LYS A 12 -10.71 -4.33 14.44
N SER A 13 -10.25 -4.00 13.23
CA SER A 13 -11.07 -3.25 12.27
C SER A 13 -12.33 -4.04 11.85
N TRP A 14 -13.33 -3.35 11.32
CA TRP A 14 -14.54 -3.98 10.74
C TRP A 14 -14.32 -4.46 9.29
N ALA A 15 -13.08 -4.41 8.78
CA ALA A 15 -12.79 -4.79 7.40
C ALA A 15 -12.98 -6.30 7.17
N PRO A 16 -13.37 -6.72 5.95
CA PRO A 16 -13.42 -8.14 5.59
C PRO A 16 -12.07 -8.85 5.80
N PRO A 17 -12.04 -10.16 6.11
CA PRO A 17 -10.80 -10.89 6.37
C PRO A 17 -9.73 -10.77 5.28
N ARG A 18 -10.15 -10.73 4.00
CA ARG A 18 -9.24 -10.55 2.86
C ARG A 18 -8.50 -9.21 2.90
N VAL A 19 -9.19 -8.14 3.30
CA VAL A 19 -8.62 -6.79 3.43
C VAL A 19 -7.66 -6.73 4.61
N LYS A 20 -8.04 -7.33 5.75
CA LYS A 20 -7.17 -7.43 6.94
C LYS A 20 -5.87 -8.16 6.61
N PHE A 21 -5.98 -9.31 5.94
CA PHE A 21 -4.84 -10.12 5.57
C PHE A 21 -3.91 -9.39 4.59
N PHE A 22 -4.48 -8.74 3.57
CA PHE A 22 -3.71 -7.90 2.65
C PHE A 22 -2.96 -6.78 3.39
N HIS A 23 -3.65 -6.03 4.26
CA HIS A 23 -3.03 -4.94 5.00
C HIS A 23 -1.95 -5.42 5.97
N TRP A 24 -2.13 -6.61 6.57
CA TRP A 24 -1.09 -7.25 7.39
C TRP A 24 0.16 -7.60 6.58
N LEU A 25 -0.01 -8.19 5.39
CA LEU A 25 1.11 -8.46 4.49
C LEU A 25 1.80 -7.17 4.03
N ALA A 26 1.02 -6.13 3.72
CA ALA A 26 1.55 -4.83 3.32
C ALA A 26 2.41 -4.18 4.42
N ASN A 27 2.02 -4.30 5.69
CA ASN A 27 2.82 -3.81 6.82
C ASN A 27 4.12 -4.59 7.06
N GLN A 28 4.25 -5.78 6.48
CA GLN A 28 5.46 -6.60 6.59
C GLN A 28 6.34 -6.50 5.33
N ASP A 29 6.00 -5.62 4.37
CA ASP A 29 6.63 -5.57 3.05
C ASP A 29 6.58 -6.94 2.34
N ARG A 30 5.48 -7.68 2.56
CA ARG A 30 5.27 -9.04 2.02
C ARG A 30 4.26 -9.12 0.88
N CYS A 31 3.84 -7.98 0.33
CA CYS A 31 3.06 -7.95 -0.91
C CYS A 31 3.96 -8.18 -2.13
N TRP A 32 3.36 -8.59 -3.25
CA TRP A 32 4.06 -8.67 -4.53
C TRP A 32 4.14 -7.26 -5.13
N THR A 33 5.35 -6.73 -5.25
CA THR A 33 5.67 -5.45 -5.90
C THR A 33 6.87 -5.64 -6.81
N ALA A 34 7.07 -4.76 -7.80
CA ALA A 34 8.22 -4.83 -8.70
C ALA A 34 9.56 -4.83 -7.93
N GLU A 35 9.68 -4.03 -6.87
CA GLU A 35 10.86 -4.02 -5.98
C GLU A 35 11.14 -5.41 -5.37
N ARG A 36 10.10 -6.13 -4.96
CA ARG A 36 10.26 -7.44 -4.34
C ARG A 36 10.52 -8.55 -5.36
N LEU A 37 10.01 -8.40 -6.59
CA LEU A 37 10.34 -9.25 -7.74
C LEU A 37 11.80 -9.07 -8.20
N ALA A 38 12.38 -7.88 -7.99
CA ALA A 38 13.79 -7.62 -8.27
C ALA A 38 14.73 -8.50 -7.42
N HIS A 39 14.33 -8.82 -6.19
CA HIS A 39 15.17 -9.55 -5.23
C HIS A 39 15.56 -10.98 -5.69
N PRO A 40 14.65 -11.81 -6.22
CA PRO A 40 14.99 -13.09 -6.85
C PRO A 40 15.52 -12.96 -8.29
N GLY A 41 15.78 -11.74 -8.80
CA GLY A 41 16.24 -11.53 -10.18
C GLY A 41 15.16 -11.75 -11.24
N LEU A 42 13.87 -11.70 -10.86
CA LEU A 42 12.78 -11.81 -11.80
C LEU A 42 12.64 -10.50 -12.60
N GLN A 43 12.25 -10.64 -13.86
CA GLN A 43 11.98 -9.49 -14.72
C GLN A 43 10.86 -8.65 -14.12
N HIS A 44 11.11 -7.36 -13.98
CA HIS A 44 10.16 -6.40 -13.41
C HIS A 44 10.31 -5.05 -14.12
N HIS A 45 9.26 -4.26 -14.09
CA HIS A 45 9.32 -2.90 -14.60
C HIS A 45 10.08 -2.01 -13.59
N PRO A 46 11.03 -1.17 -14.00
CA PRO A 46 11.87 -0.39 -13.08
C PRO A 46 11.09 0.71 -12.34
N ARG A 47 9.90 1.06 -12.85
CA ARG A 47 9.03 2.11 -12.31
C ARG A 47 7.61 1.59 -12.08
N CYS A 48 6.88 2.25 -11.20
CA CYS A 48 5.47 2.01 -10.91
C CYS A 48 4.63 2.13 -12.18
N LEU A 49 3.84 1.09 -12.49
CA LEU A 49 3.01 1.06 -13.71
C LEU A 49 1.85 2.05 -13.70
N LEU A 50 1.49 2.58 -12.52
CA LEU A 50 0.39 3.53 -12.38
C LEU A 50 0.80 4.98 -12.65
N CYS A 51 2.04 5.36 -12.31
CA CYS A 51 2.50 6.75 -12.41
C CYS A 51 3.75 6.94 -13.27
N ASP A 52 4.50 5.88 -13.55
CA ASP A 52 5.79 5.86 -14.26
C ASP A 52 6.85 6.85 -13.73
N GLN A 53 6.76 7.25 -12.46
CA GLN A 53 7.66 8.26 -11.87
C GLN A 53 8.71 7.66 -10.93
N GLU A 54 8.30 6.75 -10.04
CA GLU A 54 9.14 6.20 -8.96
C GLU A 54 9.13 4.66 -8.99
N PRO A 55 10.09 3.97 -8.32
CA PRO A 55 10.06 2.53 -8.15
C PRO A 55 8.77 2.02 -7.49
N GLU A 56 8.32 0.84 -7.88
CA GLU A 56 7.11 0.24 -7.32
C GLU A 56 7.41 -0.43 -5.96
N THR A 57 7.19 0.32 -4.88
CA THR A 57 7.19 -0.19 -3.50
C THR A 57 5.76 -0.28 -2.97
N ILE A 58 5.50 -1.06 -1.92
CA ILE A 58 4.13 -1.17 -1.35
C ILE A 58 3.67 0.18 -0.79
N ARG A 59 4.61 0.93 -0.20
CA ARG A 59 4.39 2.28 0.31
C ARG A 59 4.06 3.24 -0.83
N HIS A 60 4.80 3.17 -1.93
CA HIS A 60 4.51 3.98 -3.11
C HIS A 60 3.12 3.65 -3.66
N LEU A 61 2.84 2.38 -3.94
CA LEU A 61 1.57 1.94 -4.50
C LEU A 61 0.35 2.34 -3.66
N LEU A 62 0.45 2.29 -2.33
CA LEU A 62 -0.69 2.55 -1.45
C LEU A 62 -0.82 4.00 -1.00
N LEU A 63 0.27 4.76 -0.88
CA LEU A 63 0.25 6.06 -0.20
C LEU A 63 0.86 7.21 -1.02
N GLU A 64 1.96 6.98 -1.74
CA GLU A 64 2.74 8.08 -2.36
C GLU A 64 2.44 8.26 -3.85
N CYS A 65 2.04 7.19 -4.53
CA CYS A 65 1.69 7.19 -5.94
C CYS A 65 0.63 8.27 -6.20
N PRO A 66 0.83 9.18 -7.19
CA PRO A 66 -0.16 10.19 -7.55
C PRO A 66 -1.56 9.60 -7.81
N PHE A 67 -1.62 8.41 -8.43
CA PHE A 67 -2.86 7.69 -8.65
C PHE A 67 -3.54 7.28 -7.33
N ALA A 68 -2.77 6.70 -6.40
CA ALA A 68 -3.28 6.28 -5.10
C ALA A 68 -3.72 7.47 -4.25
N ARG A 69 -2.95 8.57 -4.24
CA ARG A 69 -3.31 9.82 -3.54
C ARG A 69 -4.63 10.39 -4.05
N LYS A 70 -4.84 10.37 -5.37
CA LYS A 70 -6.12 10.81 -5.96
C LYS A 70 -7.28 9.95 -5.45
N ALA A 71 -7.13 8.63 -5.43
CA ALA A 71 -8.15 7.73 -4.89
C ALA A 71 -8.43 8.00 -3.40
N TRP A 72 -7.39 8.22 -2.58
CA TRP A 72 -7.56 8.59 -1.18
C TRP A 72 -8.28 9.92 -1.00
N HIS A 73 -7.93 10.94 -1.78
CA HIS A 73 -8.63 12.23 -1.74
C HIS A 73 -10.12 12.07 -2.05
N GLU A 74 -10.48 11.29 -3.07
CA GLU A 74 -11.87 11.02 -3.43
C GLU A 74 -12.62 10.28 -2.32
N VAL A 75 -12.00 9.25 -1.71
CA VAL A 75 -12.59 8.49 -0.60
C VAL A 75 -12.74 9.35 0.66
N LEU A 76 -11.72 10.13 1.03
CA LEU A 76 -11.77 11.01 2.21
C LEU A 76 -12.82 12.11 2.04
N ALA A 77 -12.92 12.69 0.83
CA ALA A 77 -13.97 13.64 0.50
C ALA A 77 -15.37 13.01 0.62
N TRP A 78 -15.56 11.78 0.11
CA TRP A 78 -16.80 11.04 0.25
C TRP A 78 -17.17 10.76 1.72
N LEU A 79 -16.17 10.44 2.55
CA LEU A 79 -16.33 10.23 4.00
C LEU A 79 -16.43 11.53 4.81
N ARG A 80 -16.28 12.71 4.18
CA ARG A 80 -16.23 14.03 4.82
C ARG A 80 -15.14 14.14 5.89
N ILE A 81 -14.02 13.47 5.66
CA ILE A 81 -12.82 13.58 6.49
C ILE A 81 -11.91 14.61 5.82
N PRO A 82 -11.53 15.71 6.50
CA PRO A 82 -10.60 16.69 5.93
C PRO A 82 -9.26 16.01 5.63
N ALA A 83 -8.71 16.32 4.45
CA ALA A 83 -7.42 15.82 3.99
C ALA A 83 -6.26 16.43 4.79
#